data_AF-A0AA38PMU6-F1
#
_entry.id   AF-A0AA38PMU6-F1
#
_cell.length_a   1.000
_cell.length_b   1.000
_cell.length_c   1.000
_cell.angle_alpha   90.00
_cell.angle_beta   90.00
_cell.angle_gamma   90.00
#
_symmetry.space_group_name_H-M   'P 1'
#
loop_
_entity.id
_entity.type
_entity.pdbx_description
1 polymer ?
#
loop_
_entity_poly.entity_id
_entity_poly.type
_entity_poly.pdbx_seq_one_letter_code
_entity_poly.pdbx_strand_id
1 'polypeptide(L)' 'REAQERFQRSADTISKAFHRILQIACSAPFYTKYVHLPEDTTPEIIAQDRRYQPFRDCLAAIDGS' A
#
# COMPACT_ATOMS: atom_id res chain seq x y z
N ARG A 1 -0.39 -20.82 -6.65
CA ARG A 1 -0.10 -21.72 -7.80
C ARG A 1 0.51 -20.96 -8.96
N GLU A 2 -0.14 -19.90 -9.46
CA GLU A 2 0.33 -19.08 -10.58
C GLU A 2 1.78 -18.59 -10.45
N ALA A 3 2.21 -18.12 -9.27
CA ALA A 3 3.59 -17.66 -9.08
C ALA A 3 4.62 -18.80 -9.24
N GLN A 4 4.34 -20.00 -8.73
CA GLN A 4 5.26 -21.13 -8.86
C GLN A 4 5.39 -21.59 -10.31
N GLU A 5 4.28 -21.58 -11.06
CA GLU A 5 4.25 -21.91 -12.48
C GLU A 5 4.95 -20.84 -13.33
N ARG A 6 4.69 -19.55 -13.04
CA ARG A 6 5.31 -18.43 -13.77
C ARG A 6 6.82 -18.38 -13.59
N PHE A 7 7.29 -18.65 -12.38
CA PHE A 7 8.71 -18.56 -12.04
C PHE A 7 9.43 -19.91 -12.07
N GLN A 8 8.70 -21.02 -12.27
CA GLN A 8 9.24 -22.38 -12.28
C GLN A 8 10.09 -22.70 -11.04
N ARG A 9 9.57 -22.31 -9.87
CA ARG A 9 10.24 -22.51 -8.57
C ARG A 9 9.30 -23.11 -7.53
N SER A 10 9.90 -23.73 -6.51
CA SER A 10 9.14 -24.26 -5.37
C SER A 10 8.40 -23.15 -4.61
N ALA A 11 7.30 -23.51 -3.96
CA ALA A 11 6.54 -22.59 -3.10
C ALA A 11 7.43 -21.95 -2.03
N ASP A 12 8.36 -22.75 -1.46
CA ASP A 12 9.33 -22.28 -0.47
C ASP A 12 10.26 -21.19 -1.02
N THR A 13 10.82 -21.38 -2.22
CA THR A 13 11.70 -20.39 -2.86
C THR A 13 10.94 -19.09 -3.12
N ILE A 14 9.70 -19.19 -3.60
CA ILE A 14 8.84 -18.04 -3.85
C ILE A 14 8.55 -17.32 -2.54
N SER A 15 8.13 -18.05 -1.51
CA SER A 15 7.87 -17.49 -0.18
C SER A 15 9.09 -16.74 0.38
N LYS A 16 10.29 -17.32 0.29
CA LYS A 16 11.53 -16.66 0.73
C LYS A 16 11.82 -15.37 -0.03
N ALA A 17 11.60 -15.35 -1.34
CA ALA A 17 11.79 -14.15 -2.15
C ALA A 17 10.81 -13.04 -1.74
N PHE A 18 9.52 -13.37 -1.56
CA PHE A 18 8.51 -12.43 -1.08
C PHE A 18 8.86 -11.87 0.30
N HIS A 19 9.23 -12.72 1.25
CA HIS A 19 9.64 -12.27 2.59
C HIS A 19 10.86 -11.35 2.55
N ARG A 20 11.85 -11.65 1.69
CA ARG A 20 13.04 -10.81 1.55
C ARG A 20 12.70 -9.42 1.00
N ILE A 21 11.85 -9.34 -0.02
CA ILE A 21 11.40 -8.06 -0.58
C ILE A 21 10.59 -7.28 0.45
N LEU A 22 9.70 -7.96 1.18
CA LEU A 22 8.91 -7.36 2.25
C LEU A 22 9.81 -6.76 3.33
N GLN A 23 10.82 -7.49 3.79
CA GLN A 23 11.79 -6.99 4.76
C GLN A 23 12.53 -5.74 4.27
N ILE A 24 12.92 -5.71 2.99
CA ILE A 24 13.55 -4.54 2.39
C ILE A 24 12.57 -3.37 2.36
N ALA A 25 11.32 -3.59 1.92
CA ALA A 25 10.31 -2.55 1.83
C ALA A 25 9.94 -1.95 3.20
N CYS A 26 9.90 -2.79 4.24
CA CYS A 26 9.65 -2.37 5.62
C CYS A 26 10.91 -1.84 6.32
N SER A 27 12.10 -1.96 5.72
CA SER A 27 13.33 -1.46 6.33
C SER A 27 13.30 0.07 6.35
N ALA A 28 13.80 0.66 7.44
CA ALA A 28 13.89 2.12 7.61
C ALA A 28 14.44 2.85 6.36
N PRO A 29 15.60 2.49 5.77
CA PRO A 29 16.16 3.26 4.64
C PRO A 29 15.28 3.25 3.39
N PHE A 30 14.48 2.19 3.17
CA PHE A 30 13.52 2.16 2.06
C PHE A 30 12.24 2.89 2.44
N TYR A 31 11.66 2.53 3.59
CA TYR A 31 10.38 3.05 4.04
C TYR A 31 10.40 4.56 4.16
N THR A 32 11.39 5.14 4.84
CA THR A 32 11.48 6.60 5.03
C THR A 32 11.76 7.36 3.74
N LYS A 33 12.35 6.70 2.74
CA LYS A 33 12.71 7.33 1.46
C LYS A 33 11.56 7.33 0.46
N TYR A 34 10.70 6.31 0.50
CA TYR A 34 9.70 6.08 -0.54
C TYR A 34 8.26 6.09 -0.03
N VAL A 35 8.03 5.87 1.27
CA VAL A 35 6.69 5.91 1.86
C VAL A 35 6.46 7.28 2.46
N HIS A 36 5.57 8.03 1.83
CA HIS A 36 5.10 9.33 2.32
C HIS A 36 3.64 9.20 2.67
N LEU A 37 3.28 9.70 3.85
CA LEU A 37 1.88 9.88 4.19
C LEU A 37 1.32 10.98 3.28
N PRO A 38 0.08 10.80 2.77
CA PRO A 38 -0.61 11.88 2.08
C PRO A 38 -0.79 13.07 3.03
N GLU A 39 -0.89 14.27 2.45
CA GLU A 39 -1.25 15.46 3.21
C GLU A 39 -2.66 15.31 3.80
N ASP A 40 -2.93 15.93 4.95
CA ASP A 40 -4.26 15.94 5.59
C ASP A 40 -5.32 16.71 4.78
N THR A 41 -4.97 17.17 3.58
CA THR A 41 -5.86 17.88 2.67
C THR A 41 -6.54 16.91 1.72
N THR A 42 -7.86 16.81 1.82
CA THR A 42 -8.68 16.12 0.82
C THR A 42 -8.82 16.97 -0.45
N PRO A 43 -8.51 16.43 -1.64
CA PRO A 43 -8.83 17.08 -2.92
C PRO A 43 -10.35 17.33 -3.07
N GLU A 44 -10.74 18.53 -3.52
CA GLU A 44 -12.16 18.92 -3.63
C GLU A 44 -13.01 17.93 -4.45
N ILE A 45 -12.43 17.31 -5.48
CA ILE A 45 -13.10 16.30 -6.30
C ILE A 45 -13.52 15.05 -5.50
N ILE A 46 -12.78 14.70 -4.45
CA ILE A 46 -13.07 13.59 -3.56
C ILE A 46 -14.07 14.03 -2.50
N ALA A 47 -13.90 15.24 -1.94
CA ALA A 47 -14.80 15.79 -0.92
C ALA A 47 -16.24 15.99 -1.42
N GLN A 48 -16.42 16.38 -2.69
CA GLN A 48 -17.73 16.69 -3.27
C GLN A 48 -18.44 15.46 -3.85
N ASP A 49 -17.73 14.34 -4.04
CA ASP A 49 -18.27 13.16 -4.68
C ASP A 49 -18.83 12.17 -3.65
N ARG A 50 -20.16 11.96 -3.74
CA ARG A 50 -20.92 11.08 -2.85
C ARG A 50 -20.47 9.63 -2.86
N ARG A 51 -19.72 9.18 -3.88
CA ARG A 51 -19.14 7.83 -3.94
C ARG A 51 -18.07 7.61 -2.87
N TYR A 52 -17.41 8.66 -2.40
CA TYR A 52 -16.38 8.57 -1.38
C TYR A 52 -16.89 8.76 0.05
N GLN A 53 -18.16 9.12 0.24
CA GLN A 53 -18.80 9.25 1.56
C GLN A 53 -18.58 8.07 2.53
N PRO A 54 -18.50 6.79 2.09
CA PRO A 54 -18.18 5.69 3.00
C PRO A 54 -16.81 5.81 3.68
N PHE A 55 -15.91 6.63 3.14
CA PHE A 55 -14.55 6.85 3.64
C PHE A 55 -14.44 8.17 4.41
N ARG A 56 -15.54 8.72 4.95
CA ARG A 56 -15.49 10.05 5.53
C ARG A 56 -14.45 10.16 6.66
N ASP A 57 -14.47 9.18 7.57
CA ASP A 57 -13.65 9.10 8.78
C ASP A 57 -12.29 8.41 8.51
N CYS A 58 -11.81 8.44 7.26
CA CYS A 58 -10.48 7.91 6.92
C CYS A 58 -9.48 9.08 6.80
N LEU A 59 -8.33 8.91 7.43
CA LEU A 59 -7.18 9.81 7.28
C LEU A 59 -6.88 10.08 5.79
N ALA A 60 -6.80 11.36 5.44
CA ALA A 60 -6.60 11.88 4.08
C ALA A 60 -7.66 11.49 3.03
N ALA A 61 -8.86 11.07 3.44
CA ALA A 61 -9.96 10.74 2.53
C ALA A 61 -11.00 11.87 2.41
N ILE A 62 -11.74 12.24 3.45
CA ILE A 62 -12.71 13.36 3.39
C ILE A 62 -12.65 14.31 4.58
N ASP A 63 -12.93 13.85 5.80
CA ASP A 63 -12.98 14.73 6.99
C ASP A 63 -11.79 14.57 7.94
N GLY A 64 -10.78 13.79 7.53
CA GLY A 64 -9.42 13.84 8.05
C GLY A 64 -9.32 13.87 9.57
N SER A 65 -10.18 13.11 10.25
CA SER A 65 -10.11 12.89 11.71
C SER A 65 -9.39 11.59 12.03
#